data_AF-A0A0J7ZEF1-F1
#
_entry.id   AF-A0A0J7ZEF1-F1
#
_cell.length_a   1.000
_cell.length_b   1.000
_cell.length_c   1.000
_cell.angle_alpha   90.00
_cell.angle_beta   90.00
_cell.angle_gamma   90.00
#
_symmetry.space_group_name_H-M   'P 1'
#
loop_
_entity.id
_entity.type
_entity.pdbx_description
1 polymer ?
#
loop_
_entity_poly.entity_id
_entity_poly.type
_entity_poly.pdbx_seq_one_letter_code
_entity_poly.pdbx_strand_id
1 'polypeptide(L)'
;MMIHAHIAAETVDVLDQVVYYWRRREAGEPSITQRIYEPDNLADLMHAVRVTGDIIRVHAPELIDVYERNVCLGDLRIAVAALLKNTAEELDTALEIGWNLLVQMNREVIEGLPEPYRTQTELFLQRDFDELREARRALESLPSSR
;
A
#
# COMPACT_ATOMS: atom_id res chain seq x y z
N MET A 1 12.45 -12.32 -0.44
CA MET A 1 11.37 -11.47 -0.96
C MET A 1 11.64 -11.16 -2.43
N MET A 2 10.61 -11.08 -3.28
CA MET A 2 10.75 -10.92 -4.74
C MET A 2 11.65 -9.75 -5.15
N ILE A 3 11.54 -8.60 -4.47
CA ILE A 3 12.32 -7.40 -4.81
C ILE A 3 13.84 -7.62 -4.76
N HIS A 4 14.33 -8.40 -3.78
CA HIS A 4 15.77 -8.64 -3.62
C HIS A 4 16.32 -9.43 -4.82
N ALA A 5 15.54 -10.39 -5.33
CA ALA A 5 15.92 -11.13 -6.53
C ALA A 5 15.98 -10.22 -7.77
N HIS A 6 15.11 -9.21 -7.86
CA HIS A 6 15.15 -8.24 -8.97
C HIS A 6 16.34 -7.30 -8.86
N ILE A 7 16.68 -6.84 -7.65
CA ILE A 7 17.85 -5.97 -7.43
C ILE A 7 19.15 -6.73 -7.70
N ALA A 8 19.24 -8.00 -7.30
CA ALA A 8 20.45 -8.81 -7.44
C ALA A 8 20.63 -9.42 -8.84
N ALA A 9 19.61 -9.39 -9.70
CA ALA A 9 19.68 -9.98 -11.02
C ALA A 9 20.55 -9.14 -11.96
N GLU A 10 21.34 -9.80 -12.81
CA GLU A 10 22.08 -9.12 -13.88
C GLU A 10 21.13 -8.58 -14.96
N THR A 11 20.04 -9.32 -15.22
CA THR A 11 18.99 -8.95 -16.18
C THR A 11 17.62 -9.42 -15.68
N VAL A 12 16.57 -8.68 -16.05
CA VAL A 12 15.17 -9.06 -15.82
C VAL A 12 14.44 -8.97 -17.15
N ASP A 13 14.03 -10.12 -17.69
CA ASP A 13 13.28 -10.21 -18.94
C ASP A 13 11.76 -10.19 -18.67
N VAL A 14 11.01 -9.45 -19.50
CA VAL A 14 9.54 -9.40 -19.45
C VAL A 14 8.98 -10.08 -20.70
N LEU A 15 8.20 -11.16 -20.50
CA LEU A 15 7.44 -11.80 -21.57
C LEU A 15 6.03 -11.21 -21.63
N ASP A 16 5.68 -10.61 -22.75
CA ASP A 16 4.38 -9.96 -22.98
C ASP A 16 3.28 -10.93 -23.43
N GLN A 17 3.62 -12.20 -23.63
CA GLN A 17 2.68 -13.26 -23.97
C GLN A 17 1.82 -13.64 -22.76
N VAL A 18 0.52 -13.89 -23.00
CA VAL A 18 -0.39 -14.38 -21.97
C VAL A 18 -0.03 -15.82 -21.62
N VAL A 19 0.78 -15.99 -20.58
CA VAL A 19 1.26 -17.32 -20.11
C VAL A 19 0.55 -17.80 -18.85
N TYR A 20 -0.39 -17.02 -18.30
CA TYR A 20 -1.09 -17.36 -17.06
C TYR A 20 -2.59 -17.09 -17.13
N TYR A 21 -3.39 -17.99 -16.55
CA TYR A 21 -4.83 -17.83 -16.38
C TYR A 21 -5.14 -17.41 -14.95
N TRP A 22 -5.38 -16.12 -14.72
CA TRP A 22 -5.82 -15.62 -13.41
C TRP A 22 -7.29 -15.98 -13.18
N ARG A 23 -7.59 -16.73 -12.10
CA ARG A 23 -8.96 -17.10 -11.73
C ARG A 23 -9.40 -16.37 -10.48
N ARG A 24 -10.56 -15.71 -10.54
CA ARG A 24 -11.30 -15.31 -9.34
C ARG A 24 -12.00 -16.54 -8.78
N ARG A 25 -11.89 -16.78 -7.47
CA ARG A 25 -12.63 -17.86 -6.83
C ARG A 25 -14.04 -17.37 -6.57
N GLU A 26 -15.00 -17.86 -7.36
CA GLU A 26 -16.44 -17.57 -7.20
C GLU A 26 -17.09 -18.43 -6.10
N ALA A 27 -16.48 -19.58 -5.77
CA ALA A 27 -16.94 -20.48 -4.72
C ALA A 27 -15.76 -21.04 -3.91
N GLY A 28 -16.00 -21.36 -2.63
CA GLY A 28 -15.00 -21.81 -1.67
C GLY A 28 -14.30 -20.64 -0.95
N GLU A 29 -13.20 -20.93 -0.27
CA GLU A 29 -12.45 -19.91 0.46
C GLU A 29 -11.84 -18.87 -0.52
N PRO A 30 -12.14 -17.57 -0.35
CA PRO A 30 -11.59 -16.52 -1.20
C PRO A 30 -10.06 -16.46 -1.10
N SER A 31 -9.40 -15.98 -2.15
CA SER A 31 -7.94 -15.80 -2.11
C SER A 31 -7.53 -14.69 -1.12
N ILE A 32 -6.25 -14.69 -0.73
CA ILE A 32 -5.66 -13.63 0.12
C ILE A 32 -5.92 -12.24 -0.49
N THR A 33 -5.79 -12.09 -1.81
CA THR A 33 -6.10 -10.83 -2.51
C THR A 33 -7.58 -10.44 -2.41
N GLN A 34 -8.49 -11.41 -2.40
CA GLN A 34 -9.93 -11.14 -2.19
C GLN A 34 -10.25 -10.76 -0.74
N ARG A 35 -9.36 -11.10 0.20
CA ARG A 35 -9.47 -10.89 1.66
C ARG A 35 -8.53 -9.79 2.16
N ILE A 36 -8.06 -8.93 1.27
CA ILE A 36 -6.98 -7.97 1.55
C ILE A 36 -7.33 -6.91 2.61
N TYR A 37 -8.62 -6.72 2.93
CA TYR A 37 -9.08 -5.79 3.96
C TYR A 37 -9.29 -6.45 5.33
N GLU A 38 -9.06 -7.75 5.46
CA GLU A 38 -9.08 -8.40 6.76
C GLU A 38 -7.84 -7.98 7.57
N PRO A 39 -7.97 -7.74 8.89
CA PRO A 39 -6.89 -7.22 9.73
C PRO A 39 -5.53 -7.92 9.55
N ASP A 40 -5.51 -9.25 9.66
CA ASP A 40 -4.27 -10.04 9.57
C ASP A 40 -3.62 -9.92 8.19
N ASN A 41 -4.42 -10.00 7.11
CA ASN A 41 -3.90 -9.87 5.75
C ASN A 41 -3.36 -8.46 5.47
N LEU A 42 -3.99 -7.44 6.04
CA LEU A 42 -3.51 -6.07 5.91
C LEU A 42 -2.22 -5.84 6.71
N ALA A 43 -2.11 -6.42 7.92
CA ALA A 43 -0.90 -6.39 8.70
C ALA A 43 0.26 -7.09 7.98
N ASP A 44 0.01 -8.25 7.38
CA ASP A 44 0.98 -8.96 6.54
C ASP A 44 1.42 -8.14 5.34
N LEU A 45 0.49 -7.45 4.66
CA LEU A 45 0.79 -6.53 3.57
C LEU A 45 1.72 -5.40 4.04
N MET A 46 1.37 -4.70 5.12
CA MET A 46 2.18 -3.60 5.65
C MET A 46 3.55 -4.07 6.13
N HIS A 47 3.63 -5.28 6.69
CA HIS A 47 4.89 -5.90 7.04
C HIS A 47 5.76 -6.18 5.80
N ALA A 48 5.17 -6.72 4.72
CA ALA A 48 5.87 -6.95 3.46
C ALA A 48 6.39 -5.65 2.83
N VAL A 49 5.58 -4.58 2.88
CA VAL A 49 5.96 -3.22 2.46
C VAL A 49 7.17 -2.72 3.27
N ARG A 50 7.14 -2.87 4.60
CA ARG A 50 8.25 -2.44 5.44
C ARG A 50 9.54 -3.17 5.10
N VAL A 51 9.51 -4.50 5.06
CA VAL A 51 10.70 -5.30 4.75
C VAL A 51 11.22 -4.99 3.34
N THR A 52 10.34 -4.66 2.38
CA THR A 52 10.73 -4.32 1.01
C THR A 52 11.48 -2.99 1.00
N GLY A 53 11.00 -1.99 1.74
CA GLY A 53 11.70 -0.73 1.95
C GLY A 53 13.07 -0.94 2.60
N ASP A 54 13.16 -1.78 3.63
CA ASP A 54 14.42 -2.10 4.30
C ASP A 54 15.45 -2.72 3.33
N ILE A 55 15.02 -3.65 2.47
CA ILE A 55 15.88 -4.24 1.43
C ILE A 55 16.34 -3.19 0.42
N ILE A 56 15.44 -2.33 -0.05
CA ILE A 56 15.77 -1.27 -1.02
C ILE A 56 16.79 -0.30 -0.42
N ARG A 57 16.60 0.16 0.82
CA ARG A 57 17.54 1.06 1.50
C ARG A 57 18.96 0.48 1.60
N VAL A 58 19.08 -0.83 1.77
CA VAL A 58 20.38 -1.50 1.89
C VAL A 58 21.01 -1.78 0.52
N HIS A 59 20.22 -2.23 -0.45
CA HIS A 59 20.76 -2.82 -1.68
C HIS A 59 20.59 -1.96 -2.93
N ALA A 60 19.67 -0.99 -2.93
CA ALA A 60 19.40 -0.07 -4.04
C ALA A 60 18.85 1.28 -3.51
N PRO A 61 19.60 1.99 -2.64
CA PRO A 61 19.10 3.20 -1.97
C PRO A 61 18.64 4.29 -2.94
N GLU A 62 19.17 4.35 -4.16
CA GLU A 62 18.74 5.26 -5.21
C GLU A 62 17.28 5.07 -5.67
N LEU A 63 16.66 3.93 -5.33
CA LEU A 63 15.27 3.61 -5.65
C LEU A 63 14.30 3.94 -4.51
N ILE A 64 14.78 4.38 -3.34
CA ILE A 64 13.94 4.51 -2.15
C ILE A 64 12.81 5.51 -2.35
N ASP A 65 13.08 6.69 -2.92
CA ASP A 65 12.06 7.72 -3.14
C ASP A 65 10.97 7.24 -4.13
N VAL A 66 11.38 6.48 -5.16
CA VAL A 66 10.45 5.88 -6.14
C VAL A 66 9.56 4.83 -5.46
N TYR A 67 10.15 4.02 -4.59
CA TYR A 67 9.44 3.01 -3.82
C TYR A 67 8.46 3.63 -2.82
N GLU A 68 8.90 4.59 -2.02
CA GLU A 68 8.07 5.29 -1.03
C GLU A 68 6.88 6.01 -1.71
N ARG A 69 7.11 6.61 -2.88
CA ARG A 69 6.04 7.15 -3.71
C ARG A 69 5.05 6.06 -4.13
N ASN A 70 5.53 4.90 -4.57
CA ASN A 70 4.67 3.78 -4.97
C ASN A 70 3.81 3.28 -3.81
N VAL A 71 4.40 3.12 -2.62
CA VAL A 71 3.69 2.72 -1.39
C VAL A 71 2.55 3.69 -1.08
N CYS A 72 2.78 5.00 -1.16
CA CYS A 72 1.75 6.00 -0.91
C CYS A 72 0.60 5.96 -1.95
N LEU A 73 0.93 5.65 -3.21
CA LEU A 73 -0.03 5.57 -4.31
C LEU A 73 -0.76 4.21 -4.40
N GLY A 74 -0.21 3.17 -3.78
CA GLY A 74 -0.67 1.78 -3.88
C GLY A 74 -1.02 1.17 -2.53
N ASP A 75 -0.04 0.66 -1.79
CA ASP A 75 -0.29 -0.12 -0.58
C ASP A 75 -0.99 0.66 0.53
N LEU A 76 -0.61 1.93 0.74
CA LEU A 76 -1.25 2.79 1.73
C LEU A 76 -2.74 3.02 1.38
N ARG A 77 -3.09 3.03 0.09
CA ARG A 77 -4.49 3.16 -0.36
C ARG A 77 -5.33 1.98 0.07
N ILE A 78 -4.75 0.78 0.15
CA ILE A 78 -5.42 -0.42 0.61
C ILE A 78 -5.71 -0.29 2.11
N ALA A 79 -4.75 0.18 2.91
CA ALA A 79 -4.96 0.44 4.33
C ALA A 79 -6.05 1.50 4.57
N VAL A 80 -6.04 2.59 3.82
CA VAL A 80 -7.10 3.62 3.90
C VAL A 80 -8.47 3.06 3.50
N ALA A 81 -8.54 2.22 2.47
CA ALA A 81 -9.80 1.59 2.06
C ALA A 81 -10.31 0.57 3.10
N ALA A 82 -9.42 -0.10 3.84
CA ALA A 82 -9.81 -1.05 4.88
C ALA A 82 -10.55 -0.37 6.04
N LEU A 83 -10.30 0.92 6.31
CA LEU A 83 -11.04 1.72 7.32
C LEU A 83 -12.54 1.87 7.00
N LEU A 84 -12.95 1.61 5.76
CA LEU A 84 -14.38 1.60 5.41
C LEU A 84 -15.11 0.36 5.93
N LYS A 85 -14.37 -0.73 6.20
CA LYS A 85 -14.92 -2.04 6.54
C LYS A 85 -14.59 -2.49 7.95
N ASN A 86 -13.58 -1.88 8.55
CA ASN A 86 -13.09 -2.21 9.89
C ASN A 86 -12.89 -0.91 10.67
N THR A 87 -12.90 -1.02 11.99
CA THR A 87 -12.49 0.06 12.90
C THR A 87 -10.97 0.24 12.90
N ALA A 88 -10.49 1.42 13.31
CA ALA A 88 -9.06 1.64 13.46
C ALA A 88 -8.43 0.69 14.50
N GLU A 89 -9.18 0.32 15.54
CA GLU A 89 -8.73 -0.60 16.59
C GLU A 89 -8.56 -2.04 16.07
N GLU A 90 -9.46 -2.51 15.21
CA GLU A 90 -9.29 -3.80 14.52
C GLU A 90 -8.07 -3.79 13.58
N LEU A 91 -7.70 -2.64 13.03
CA LEU A 91 -6.57 -2.48 12.10
C LEU A 91 -5.27 -2.00 12.78
N ASP A 92 -5.24 -1.89 14.11
CA ASP A 92 -4.18 -1.20 14.86
C ASP A 92 -2.76 -1.62 14.44
N THR A 93 -2.52 -2.93 14.34
CA THR A 93 -1.20 -3.46 13.92
C THR A 93 -0.79 -2.97 12.54
N ALA A 94 -1.70 -3.02 11.55
CA ALA A 94 -1.40 -2.57 10.20
C ALA A 94 -1.20 -1.06 10.14
N LEU A 95 -2.03 -0.28 10.85
CA LEU A 95 -1.94 1.17 10.88
C LEU A 95 -0.65 1.64 11.57
N GLU A 96 -0.23 0.96 12.64
CA GLU A 96 1.03 1.25 13.33
C GLU A 96 2.24 1.00 12.42
N ILE A 97 2.26 -0.10 11.67
CA ILE A 97 3.34 -0.36 10.70
C ILE A 97 3.34 0.71 9.60
N GLY A 98 2.17 1.02 9.04
CA GLY A 98 2.02 2.07 8.02
C GLY A 98 2.48 3.43 8.51
N TRP A 99 2.14 3.81 9.75
CA TRP A 99 2.54 5.08 10.33
C TRP A 99 4.07 5.14 10.55
N ASN A 100 4.66 4.08 11.11
CA ASN A 100 6.12 4.01 11.31
C ASN A 100 6.88 4.13 9.99
N LEU A 101 6.33 3.55 8.90
CA LEU A 101 6.89 3.74 7.57
C LEU A 101 6.86 5.21 7.15
N LEU A 102 5.69 5.86 7.21
CA LEU A 102 5.52 7.24 6.77
C LEU A 102 6.39 8.23 7.54
N VAL A 103 6.60 8.03 8.85
CA VAL A 103 7.47 8.90 9.67
C VAL A 103 8.93 8.83 9.22
N GLN A 104 9.35 7.72 8.63
CA GLN A 104 10.72 7.52 8.12
C GLN A 104 10.90 7.94 6.66
N MET A 105 9.81 8.18 5.92
CA MET A 105 9.88 8.53 4.50
C MET A 105 10.42 9.95 4.28
N ASN A 106 10.99 10.16 3.10
CA ASN A 106 11.40 11.47 2.66
C ASN A 106 10.19 12.41 2.54
N ARG A 107 10.21 13.55 3.25
CA ARG A 107 9.09 14.53 3.22
C ARG A 107 8.84 15.09 1.82
N GLU A 108 9.88 15.24 1.00
CA GLU A 108 9.72 15.72 -0.39
C GLU A 108 8.89 14.74 -1.24
N VAL A 109 8.96 13.43 -0.95
CA VAL A 109 8.14 12.43 -1.63
C VAL A 109 6.67 12.64 -1.29
N ILE A 110 6.35 12.85 -0.01
CA ILE A 110 4.98 13.08 0.48
C ILE A 110 4.44 14.40 -0.07
N GLU A 111 5.23 15.47 0.01
CA GLU A 111 4.91 16.79 -0.55
C GLU A 111 4.81 16.77 -2.08
N GLY A 112 5.41 15.80 -2.75
CA GLY A 112 5.33 15.58 -4.19
C GLY A 112 4.15 14.70 -4.63
N LEU A 113 3.34 14.18 -3.70
CA LEU A 113 2.18 13.35 -4.05
C LEU A 113 1.07 14.20 -4.69
N PRO A 114 0.35 13.68 -5.70
CA PRO A 114 -0.84 14.32 -6.21
C PRO A 114 -2.00 14.22 -5.20
N GLU A 115 -2.96 15.14 -5.27
CA GLU A 115 -4.24 14.94 -4.59
C GLU A 115 -5.03 13.79 -5.24
N PRO A 116 -5.84 13.04 -4.48
CA PRO A 116 -6.10 13.14 -3.04
C PRO A 116 -5.07 12.40 -2.16
N TYR A 117 -4.04 11.79 -2.76
CA TYR A 117 -3.10 10.91 -2.06
C TYR A 117 -2.30 11.67 -1.00
N ARG A 118 -1.86 12.89 -1.32
CA ARG A 118 -1.15 13.75 -0.36
C ARG A 118 -1.97 14.00 0.90
N THR A 119 -3.20 14.51 0.76
CA THR A 119 -4.09 14.76 1.89
C THR A 119 -4.29 13.51 2.74
N GLN A 120 -4.51 12.36 2.10
CA GLN A 120 -4.74 11.11 2.82
C GLN A 120 -3.49 10.58 3.52
N THR A 121 -2.30 10.76 2.94
CA THR A 121 -1.03 10.45 3.60
C THR A 121 -0.78 11.35 4.81
N GLU A 122 -1.08 12.65 4.72
CA GLU A 122 -0.93 13.59 5.84
C GLU A 122 -1.91 13.28 6.99
N LEU A 123 -3.19 12.96 6.68
CA LEU A 123 -4.15 12.53 7.70
C LEU A 123 -3.70 11.22 8.37
N PHE A 124 -3.12 10.29 7.60
CA PHE A 124 -2.55 9.05 8.15
C PHE A 124 -1.40 9.36 9.12
N LEU A 125 -0.47 10.25 8.74
CA LEU A 125 0.63 10.69 9.60
C LEU A 125 0.15 11.33 10.90
N GLN A 126 -0.94 12.09 10.83
CA GLN A 126 -1.59 12.71 11.99
C GLN A 126 -2.36 11.71 12.86
N ARG A 127 -2.51 10.46 12.40
CA ARG A 127 -3.35 9.40 13.00
C ARG A 127 -4.82 9.81 13.12
N ASP A 128 -5.29 10.72 12.27
CA ASP A 128 -6.70 11.10 12.21
C ASP A 128 -7.46 10.12 11.31
N PHE A 129 -7.63 8.89 11.81
CA PHE A 129 -8.21 7.79 11.04
C PHE A 129 -9.71 7.97 10.77
N ASP A 130 -10.40 8.77 11.59
CA ASP A 130 -11.80 9.11 11.36
C ASP A 130 -11.94 10.08 10.18
N GLU A 131 -11.19 11.18 10.15
CA GLU A 131 -11.20 12.11 9.02
C GLU A 131 -10.67 11.43 7.75
N LEU A 132 -9.63 10.60 7.87
CA LEU A 132 -9.10 9.81 6.74
C LEU A 132 -10.15 8.88 6.14
N ARG A 133 -10.98 8.25 6.99
CA ARG A 133 -12.09 7.41 6.57
C ARG A 133 -13.17 8.22 5.84
N GLU A 134 -13.53 9.39 6.35
CA GLU A 134 -14.51 10.27 5.71
C GLU A 134 -13.99 10.83 4.37
N ALA A 135 -12.74 11.29 4.33
CA ALA A 135 -12.07 11.70 3.09
C ALA A 135 -12.07 10.58 2.05
N ARG A 136 -11.89 9.32 2.47
CA ARG A 136 -12.00 8.16 1.59
C ARG A 136 -13.43 7.91 1.11
N ARG A 137 -14.43 8.01 1.98
CA ARG A 137 -15.85 7.87 1.60
C ARG A 137 -16.26 8.92 0.58
N ALA A 138 -15.83 10.16 0.76
CA ALA A 138 -16.12 11.26 -0.17
C ALA A 138 -15.63 10.93 -1.59
N LEU A 139 -14.43 10.35 -1.73
CA LEU A 139 -13.90 9.95 -3.04
C LEU A 139 -14.69 8.83 -3.71
N GLU A 140 -15.23 7.87 -2.95
CA GLU A 140 -16.08 6.80 -3.51
C GLU A 140 -17.46 7.30 -3.93
N SER A 141 -17.91 8.42 -3.35
CA SER A 141 -19.18 9.06 -3.72
C SER A 141 -19.10 9.96 -4.96
N LEU A 142 -17.90 10.28 -5.43
CA LEU A 142 -17.73 11.06 -6.66
C LEU A 142 -18.18 10.22 -7.86
N PRO A 143 -19.01 10.77 -8.77
CA PRO A 143 -19.36 10.06 -9.99
C PRO A 143 -18.07 9.77 -10.77
N SER A 144 -17.84 8.51 -11.13
CA SER A 144 -16.71 8.15 -11.99
C SER A 144 -16.82 8.94 -13.30
N SER A 145 -15.92 9.91 -13.47
CA SER A 145 -15.69 10.58 -14.74
C SER A 145 -15.36 9.49 -15.76
N ARG A 146 -16.27 9.27 -16.72
CA ARG A 146 -16.01 8.41 -17.88
C ARG A 146 -14.94 9.03 -18.76
#